data_AF-A0A182RJZ7-F1
#
_entry.id   AF-A0A182RJZ7-F1
#
_cell.length_a   1.000
_cell.length_b   1.000
_cell.length_c   1.000
_cell.angle_alpha   90.00
_cell.angle_beta   90.00
_cell.angle_gamma   90.00
#
_symmetry.space_group_name_H-M   'P 1'
#
loop_
_entity.id
_entity.type
_entity.pdbx_description
1 polymer ?
#
loop_
_entity_poly.entity_id
_entity_poly.type
_entity_poly.pdbx_seq_one_letter_code
_entity_poly.pdbx_strand_id
1 'polypeptide(L)'
;MRLSRSDFNYLLEQIGPKITKMDTNMRKSLSPKNKLIVTLHYLATGDSYKTLEYTFRLPSSSEGWMKVFQGFEHKWNFPHTLGAMDGTHVATKAPPHSGTDYYNYKHFFSLALLGVVDADCNFMYADALKAEFLMEESFETH
;
A
#
# COMPACT_ATOMS: atom_id res chain seq x y z
N MET A 1 -5.14 -1.27 23.95
CA MET A 1 -3.76 -1.00 24.41
C MET A 1 -3.18 0.04 23.46
N ARG A 2 -2.80 1.24 23.93
CA ARG A 2 -2.33 2.34 23.06
C ARG A 2 -0.81 2.32 23.04
N LEU A 3 -0.20 2.09 21.88
CA LEU A 3 1.25 2.12 21.73
C LEU A 3 1.74 3.57 21.91
N SER A 4 2.69 3.80 22.83
CA SER A 4 3.25 5.14 23.01
C SER A 4 4.23 5.49 21.87
N ARG A 5 4.51 6.78 21.66
CA ARG A 5 5.49 7.22 20.65
C ARG A 5 6.89 6.66 20.93
N SER A 6 7.25 6.51 22.21
CA SER A 6 8.48 5.88 22.68
C SER A 6 8.54 4.39 22.32
N ASP A 7 7.47 3.64 22.58
CA ASP A 7 7.42 2.21 22.24
C ASP A 7 7.45 2.00 20.72
N PHE A 8 6.78 2.86 19.97
CA PHE A 8 6.83 2.85 18.51
C PHE A 8 8.24 3.08 17.98
N ASN A 9 8.95 4.09 18.50
CA ASN A 9 10.33 4.38 18.09
C ASN A 9 11.28 3.24 18.47
N TYR A 10 11.11 2.65 19.65
CA TYR A 10 11.87 1.47 20.07
C TYR A 10 11.66 0.29 19.11
N LEU A 11 10.40 -0.03 18.78
CA LEU A 11 10.09 -1.08 17.80
C LEU A 11 10.66 -0.75 16.42
N LEU A 12 10.62 0.52 16.01
CA LEU A 12 11.18 0.98 14.75
C LEU A 12 12.70 0.82 14.69
N GLU A 13 13.42 1.04 15.79
CA GLU A 13 14.87 0.78 15.85
C GLU A 13 15.20 -0.71 15.74
N GLN A 14 14.41 -1.57 16.40
CA GLN A 14 14.67 -3.02 16.40
C GLN A 14 14.30 -3.68 15.06
N ILE A 15 13.17 -3.26 14.48
CA ILE A 15 12.61 -3.87 13.27
C ILE A 15 13.10 -3.14 12.02
N GLY A 16 13.44 -1.85 12.14
CA GLY A 16 13.89 -0.97 11.06
C GLY A 16 14.91 -1.62 10.12
N PRO A 17 16.04 -2.14 10.64
CA PRO A 17 17.05 -2.82 9.81
C PRO A 17 16.50 -4.03 9.04
N LYS A 18 15.48 -4.72 9.56
CA LYS A 18 14.88 -5.92 8.97
C LYS A 18 13.79 -5.60 7.93
N ILE A 19 13.10 -4.47 8.06
CA ILE A 19 12.02 -4.06 7.15
C ILE A 19 12.47 -2.99 6.15
N THR A 20 13.67 -2.44 6.33
CA THR A 20 14.31 -1.57 5.34
C THR A 20 14.55 -2.40 4.09
N LYS A 21 13.96 -1.97 2.97
CA LYS A 21 14.25 -2.55 1.65
C LYS A 21 15.12 -1.55 0.90
N MET A 22 16.04 -2.04 0.07
CA MET A 22 16.85 -1.18 -0.78
C MET A 22 15.94 -0.40 -1.74
N ASP A 23 16.27 0.87 -1.93
CA ASP A 23 15.71 1.68 -3.01
C ASP A 23 16.16 1.07 -4.33
N THR A 24 15.23 0.97 -5.29
CA THR A 24 15.56 0.54 -6.64
C THR A 24 15.59 1.76 -7.55
N ASN A 25 16.26 1.66 -8.71
CA ASN A 25 16.25 2.72 -9.73
C ASN A 25 14.83 3.11 -10.20
N MET A 26 13.81 2.30 -9.88
CA MET A 26 12.42 2.57 -10.25
C MET A 26 11.56 3.08 -9.09
N ARG A 27 11.97 2.88 -7.82
CA ARG A 27 11.21 3.39 -6.66
C ARG A 27 12.05 3.51 -5.39
N LYS A 28 11.71 4.51 -4.58
CA LYS A 28 12.09 4.54 -3.17
C LYS A 28 11.22 3.57 -2.39
N SER A 29 11.84 2.74 -1.57
CA SER A 29 11.12 1.86 -0.65
C SER A 29 10.33 2.71 0.35
N LEU A 30 9.10 2.28 0.66
CA LEU A 30 8.39 2.78 1.85
C LEU A 30 9.32 2.79 3.06
N SER A 31 9.33 3.92 3.77
CA SER A 31 10.16 4.07 4.96
C SER A 31 9.81 2.96 5.96
N PRO A 32 10.79 2.45 6.72
CA PRO A 32 10.55 1.48 7.78
C PRO A 32 9.43 1.91 8.73
N LYS A 33 9.34 3.22 8.99
CA LYS A 33 8.29 3.84 9.79
C LYS A 33 6.89 3.61 9.22
N ASN A 34 6.71 3.89 7.93
CA ASN A 34 5.40 3.73 7.28
C ASN A 34 4.99 2.26 7.21
N LYS A 35 5.94 1.35 6.96
CA LYS A 35 5.68 -0.10 7.00
C LYS A 35 5.22 -0.55 8.38
N LEU A 36 5.92 -0.11 9.43
CA LEU A 36 5.58 -0.47 10.80
C LEU A 36 4.20 0.10 11.22
N ILE A 37 3.87 1.32 10.82
CA ILE A 37 2.54 1.92 11.06
C ILE A 37 1.45 1.07 10.42
N VAL A 38 1.58 0.74 9.13
CA VAL A 38 0.60 -0.08 8.40
C VAL A 38 0.39 -1.43 9.06
N THR A 39 1.49 -2.11 9.43
CA THR A 39 1.42 -3.42 10.09
C THR A 39 0.80 -3.34 11.49
N LEU A 40 1.21 -2.38 12.32
CA LEU A 40 0.63 -2.22 13.65
C LEU A 40 -0.84 -1.85 13.60
N HIS A 41 -1.23 -1.03 12.62
CA HIS A 41 -2.63 -0.67 12.41
C HIS A 41 -3.47 -1.90 12.09
N TYR A 42 -3.02 -2.72 11.13
CA TYR A 42 -3.66 -4.00 10.79
C TYR A 42 -3.78 -4.94 11.99
N LEU A 43 -2.70 -5.11 12.76
CA LEU A 43 -2.69 -5.99 13.95
C LEU A 43 -3.58 -5.47 15.08
N ALA A 44 -3.73 -4.15 15.23
CA ALA A 44 -4.46 -3.54 16.33
C ALA A 44 -5.97 -3.46 16.10
N THR A 45 -6.41 -3.28 14.85
CA THR A 45 -7.84 -3.19 14.54
C THR A 45 -8.47 -4.54 14.28
N GLY A 46 -7.72 -5.53 13.75
CA GLY A 46 -8.28 -6.84 13.36
C GLY A 46 -9.35 -6.74 12.25
N ASP A 47 -9.58 -5.53 11.74
CA ASP A 47 -10.55 -5.19 10.70
C ASP A 47 -9.92 -5.34 9.31
N SER A 48 -10.78 -5.36 8.28
CA SER A 48 -10.34 -5.26 6.89
C SER A 48 -9.52 -3.97 6.67
N TYR A 49 -8.55 -4.03 5.76
CA TYR A 49 -7.66 -2.91 5.42
C TYR A 49 -8.40 -1.67 4.87
N LYS A 50 -9.73 -1.74 4.65
CA LYS A 50 -10.63 -0.62 4.35
C LYS A 50 -10.46 0.57 5.31
N THR A 51 -10.14 0.34 6.59
CA THR A 51 -9.90 1.43 7.56
C THR A 51 -8.55 2.14 7.35
N LEU A 52 -7.62 1.61 6.53
CA LEU A 52 -6.44 2.35 6.10
C LEU A 52 -6.77 3.54 5.19
N GLU A 53 -7.95 3.57 4.57
CA GLU A 53 -8.46 4.73 3.84
C GLU A 53 -8.36 6.02 4.69
N TYR A 54 -8.56 5.92 6.01
CA TYR A 54 -8.43 7.06 6.93
C TYR A 54 -6.99 7.58 7.12
N THR A 55 -5.99 6.78 6.75
CA THR A 55 -4.57 7.12 6.87
C THR A 55 -4.00 7.72 5.58
N PHE A 56 -4.65 7.47 4.43
CA PHE A 56 -4.18 7.92 3.13
C PHE A 56 -5.01 9.10 2.63
N ARG A 57 -4.35 10.25 2.47
CA ARG A 57 -5.00 11.52 2.15
C ARG A 57 -5.22 11.63 0.65
N LEU A 58 -6.26 10.98 0.14
CA LEU A 58 -6.78 11.38 -1.16
C LEU A 58 -7.14 12.88 -1.09
N PRO A 59 -6.77 13.68 -2.10
CA PRO A 59 -7.16 15.07 -2.12
C PRO A 59 -8.68 15.20 -2.06
N SER A 60 -9.19 15.94 -1.07
CA SER A 60 -10.64 16.17 -0.91
C SER A 60 -11.11 17.43 -1.66
N SER A 61 -10.23 18.10 -2.39
CA SER A 61 -10.51 19.35 -3.10
C SER A 61 -9.83 19.38 -4.47
N SER A 62 -10.42 20.14 -5.40
CA SER A 62 -9.85 20.37 -6.73
C SER A 62 -8.45 20.97 -6.66
N GLU A 63 -8.18 21.84 -5.67
CA GLU A 63 -6.83 22.41 -5.47
C GLU A 63 -5.81 21.32 -5.09
N GLY A 64 -6.20 20.36 -4.25
CA GLY A 64 -5.34 19.25 -3.89
C GLY A 64 -5.06 18.33 -5.08
N TRP A 65 -6.08 18.02 -5.90
CA TRP A 65 -5.88 17.28 -7.15
C TRP A 65 -5.03 18.03 -8.17
N MET A 66 -5.15 19.36 -8.22
CA MET A 66 -4.30 20.20 -9.09
C MET A 66 -2.83 20.08 -8.72
N LYS A 67 -2.49 19.97 -7.43
CA LYS A 67 -1.10 19.74 -6.97
C LYS A 67 -0.55 18.41 -7.46
N VAL A 68 -1.38 17.36 -7.45
CA VAL A 68 -0.98 16.04 -7.96
C VAL A 68 -0.75 16.09 -9.47
N PHE A 69 -1.71 16.68 -10.21
CA PHE A 69 -1.61 16.92 -11.65
C PHE A 69 -0.31 17.66 -12.01
N GLN A 70 -0.06 18.81 -11.38
CA GLN A 70 1.14 19.62 -11.62
C GLN A 70 2.42 18.87 -11.27
N GLY A 71 2.39 18.03 -10.23
CA GLY A 71 3.52 17.20 -9.84
C GLY A 71 3.93 16.25 -10.97
N PHE A 72 2.98 15.55 -11.57
CA PHE A 72 3.25 14.60 -12.66
C PHE A 72 3.66 15.31 -13.95
N GLU A 73 2.98 16.40 -14.30
CA GLU A 73 3.31 17.21 -15.46
C GLU A 73 4.74 17.76 -15.38
N HIS A 74 5.12 18.39 -14.27
CA HIS A 74 6.43 19.05 -14.16
C HIS A 74 7.60 18.09 -13.94
N LYS A 75 7.42 16.99 -13.18
CA LYS A 75 8.52 16.09 -12.82
C LYS A 75 8.73 14.96 -13.82
N TRP A 76 7.63 14.48 -14.39
CA TRP A 76 7.63 13.26 -15.21
C TRP A 76 7.20 13.51 -16.64
N ASN A 77 6.88 14.76 -17.02
CA ASN A 77 6.33 15.12 -18.32
C ASN A 77 5.10 14.26 -18.67
N PHE A 78 4.28 13.99 -17.66
CA PHE A 78 3.14 13.09 -17.76
C PHE A 78 1.86 13.85 -17.37
N PRO A 79 1.37 14.75 -18.26
CA PRO A 79 0.22 15.60 -17.98
C PRO A 79 -1.07 14.79 -17.84
N HIS A 80 -2.09 15.38 -17.23
CA HIS A 80 -3.40 14.78 -16.99
C HIS A 80 -3.39 13.56 -16.06
N THR A 81 -2.33 13.42 -15.26
CA THR A 81 -2.18 12.31 -14.31
C THR A 81 -2.60 12.72 -12.92
N LEU A 82 -3.53 11.97 -12.34
CA LEU A 82 -4.03 12.20 -10.98
C LEU A 82 -3.45 11.20 -9.97
N GLY A 83 -2.65 10.25 -10.42
CA GLY A 83 -2.00 9.27 -9.57
C GLY A 83 -1.38 8.16 -10.41
N ALA A 84 -0.39 7.49 -9.86
CA ALA A 84 0.15 6.26 -10.42
C ALA A 84 -0.30 5.08 -9.55
N MET A 85 -1.02 4.13 -10.13
CA MET A 85 -1.52 2.94 -9.44
C MET A 85 -0.64 1.73 -9.74
N ASP A 86 -0.34 0.94 -8.72
CA ASP A 86 0.34 -0.35 -8.87
C ASP A 86 -0.14 -1.37 -7.82
N GLY A 87 -0.10 -2.64 -8.20
CA GLY A 87 -0.51 -3.78 -7.38
C GLY A 87 0.65 -4.73 -7.09
N THR A 88 0.75 -5.25 -5.86
CA THR A 88 1.78 -6.23 -5.50
C THR A 88 1.25 -7.34 -4.60
N HIS A 89 1.64 -8.58 -4.88
CA HIS A 89 1.28 -9.73 -4.05
C HIS A 89 2.28 -9.90 -2.90
N VAL A 90 1.79 -9.83 -1.66
CA VAL A 90 2.56 -10.17 -0.46
C VAL A 90 2.22 -11.60 -0.07
N ALA A 91 3.19 -12.49 -0.17
CA ALA A 91 3.02 -13.89 0.18
C ALA A 91 2.62 -14.06 1.66
N THR A 92 1.64 -14.92 1.90
CA THR A 92 1.12 -15.24 3.23
C THR A 92 1.02 -16.75 3.40
N LYS A 93 0.89 -17.21 4.66
CA LYS A 93 0.36 -18.55 4.91
C LYS A 93 -1.15 -18.52 4.66
N ALA A 94 -1.70 -19.62 4.16
CA ALA A 94 -3.15 -19.78 4.03
C ALA A 94 -3.83 -19.51 5.38
N PRO A 95 -4.73 -18.52 5.47
CA PRO A 95 -5.51 -18.32 6.68
C PRO A 95 -6.40 -19.55 6.97
N PRO A 96 -6.69 -19.87 8.24
CA PRO A 96 -7.57 -20.99 8.59
C PRO A 96 -8.94 -20.82 7.93
N HIS A 97 -9.47 -21.90 7.36
CA HIS A 97 -10.80 -21.94 6.74
C HIS A 97 -11.01 -20.94 5.58
N SER A 98 -9.95 -20.45 4.95
CA SER A 98 -10.05 -19.46 3.87
C SER A 98 -10.24 -20.05 2.47
N GLY A 99 -10.29 -21.38 2.32
CA GLY A 99 -10.33 -22.01 0.99
C GLY A 99 -9.24 -21.47 0.06
N THR A 100 -9.64 -21.00 -1.12
CA THR A 100 -8.77 -20.41 -2.15
C THR A 100 -8.74 -18.88 -2.13
N ASP A 101 -9.36 -18.23 -1.14
CA ASP A 101 -9.58 -16.79 -1.11
C ASP A 101 -8.30 -15.94 -1.31
N TYR A 102 -7.18 -16.46 -0.82
CA TYR A 102 -5.87 -15.79 -0.90
C TYR A 102 -4.95 -16.44 -1.92
N TYR A 103 -5.40 -17.48 -2.62
CA TYR A 103 -4.57 -18.21 -3.57
C TYR A 103 -4.55 -17.46 -4.90
N ASN A 104 -3.36 -17.10 -5.40
CA ASN A 104 -3.22 -16.30 -6.61
C ASN A 104 -2.91 -17.13 -7.86
N TYR A 105 -2.92 -16.48 -9.03
CA TYR A 105 -2.58 -17.09 -10.32
C TYR A 105 -1.14 -17.61 -10.42
N LYS A 106 -0.24 -17.13 -9.57
CA LYS A 106 1.14 -17.61 -9.46
C LYS A 106 1.28 -18.82 -8.53
N HIS A 107 0.15 -19.41 -8.13
CA HIS A 107 0.08 -20.63 -7.33
C HIS A 107 0.70 -20.51 -5.94
N PHE A 108 0.48 -19.37 -5.26
CA PHE A 108 0.78 -19.23 -3.84
C PHE A 108 -0.27 -18.38 -3.11
N PHE A 109 -0.35 -18.54 -1.78
CA PHE A 109 -1.23 -17.72 -0.95
C PHE A 109 -0.63 -16.32 -0.75
N SER A 110 -1.43 -15.29 -0.97
CA SER A 110 -1.01 -13.91 -0.89
C SER A 110 -2.15 -12.96 -0.55
N LEU A 111 -1.78 -11.81 0.01
CA LEU A 111 -2.59 -10.60 -0.01
C LEU A 111 -2.18 -9.77 -1.22
N ALA A 112 -3.16 -9.26 -1.96
CA ALA A 112 -2.93 -8.27 -2.99
C ALA A 112 -2.91 -6.89 -2.34
N LEU A 113 -1.81 -6.14 -2.46
CA LEU A 113 -1.73 -4.74 -2.05
C LEU A 113 -1.86 -3.86 -3.29
N LEU A 114 -2.85 -2.98 -3.32
CA LEU A 114 -3.00 -1.93 -4.32
C LEU A 114 -2.57 -0.61 -3.71
N GLY A 115 -1.79 0.18 -4.44
CA GLY A 115 -1.37 1.51 -4.00
C GLY A 115 -1.51 2.53 -5.12
N VAL A 116 -1.99 3.73 -4.78
CA VAL A 116 -1.97 4.90 -5.66
C VAL A 116 -1.01 5.92 -5.04
N VAL A 117 -0.09 6.44 -5.83
CA VAL A 117 0.90 7.43 -5.40
C VAL A 117 0.83 8.73 -6.19
N ASP A 118 1.28 9.82 -5.57
CA ASP A 118 1.53 11.10 -6.25
C ASP A 118 2.88 11.07 -7.00
N ALA A 119 3.20 12.18 -7.67
CA ALA A 119 4.44 12.35 -8.43
C ALA A 119 5.73 12.32 -7.57
N ASP A 120 5.60 12.41 -6.24
CA ASP A 120 6.68 12.29 -5.27
C ASP A 120 6.79 10.87 -4.69
N CYS A 121 6.01 9.93 -5.24
CA CYS A 121 5.88 8.56 -4.77
C CYS A 121 5.31 8.46 -3.35
N ASN A 122 4.57 9.46 -2.88
CA ASN A 122 3.82 9.36 -1.63
C ASN A 122 2.51 8.65 -1.87
N PHE A 123 2.14 7.71 -1.00
CA PHE A 123 0.85 7.04 -1.08
C PHE A 123 -0.29 8.02 -0.84
N MET A 124 -1.17 8.13 -1.83
CA MET A 124 -2.44 8.84 -1.78
C MET A 124 -3.57 7.92 -1.37
N TYR A 125 -3.48 6.64 -1.73
CA TYR A 125 -4.41 5.57 -1.38
C TYR A 125 -3.65 4.25 -1.31
N ALA A 126 -4.04 3.36 -0.40
CA ALA A 126 -3.63 1.97 -0.46
C ALA A 126 -4.71 1.07 0.11
N ASP A 127 -4.89 -0.08 -0.51
CA ASP A 127 -5.84 -1.11 -0.08
C ASP A 127 -5.18 -2.48 -0.12
N ALA A 128 -5.68 -3.40 0.70
CA ALA A 128 -5.26 -4.78 0.67
C ALA A 128 -6.48 -5.68 0.43
N LEU A 129 -6.43 -6.38 -0.68
CA LEU A 129 -7.48 -7.25 -1.18
C LEU A 129 -7.07 -8.70 -1.00
N LYS A 130 -8.06 -9.56 -0.93
CA LYS A 130 -7.82 -10.99 -1.12
C LYS A 130 -7.29 -11.20 -2.55
N ALA A 131 -6.32 -12.09 -2.73
CA ALA A 131 -5.68 -12.24 -4.03
C ALA A 131 -6.61 -12.82 -5.12
N GLU A 132 -7.74 -13.43 -4.74
CA GLU A 132 -8.78 -13.86 -5.68
C GLU A 132 -9.43 -12.69 -6.43
N PHE A 133 -9.65 -11.54 -5.79
CA PHE A 133 -10.34 -10.40 -6.41
C PHE A 133 -9.57 -9.79 -7.58
N LEU A 134 -8.23 -9.74 -7.49
CA LEU A 134 -7.40 -9.28 -8.61
C LEU A 134 -7.29 -10.30 -9.75
N MET A 135 -7.78 -11.53 -9.57
CA MET A 135 -7.89 -12.47 -10.69
C MET A 135 -9.09 -12.15 -11.57
N GLU A 136 -10.22 -11.69 -11.00
CA GLU A 136 -11.42 -11.37 -11.78
C GLU A 136 -11.21 -10.17 -12.73
N GLU A 137 -10.53 -9.11 -12.29
CA GLU A 137 -10.28 -7.91 -13.14
C GLU A 137 -9.31 -8.17 -14.31
N SER A 138 -8.48 -9.22 -14.24
CA SER A 138 -7.54 -9.54 -15.32
C SER A 138 -8.18 -10.22 -16.55
N PHE A 139 -9.49 -10.49 -16.52
CA PHE A 139 -10.24 -11.08 -17.62
C PHE A 139 -11.19 -10.12 -18.37
N GLU A 140 -11.32 -8.86 -17.95
CA GLU A 140 -12.10 -7.84 -18.67
C GLU A 140 -11.21 -6.90 -19.50
N THR A 141 -10.59 -7.45 -20.55
CA THR A 141 -10.21 -6.65 -21.72
C THR A 141 -10.67 -7.40 -22.96
N HIS A 142 -11.86 -7.06 -23.46
CA HIS A 142 -12.33 -7.29 -24.83
C HIS A 142 -12.87 -5.98 -25.38
#